data_AF-A0A220W5N1-F1
#
_entry.id   AF-A0A220W5N1-F1
#
_cell.length_a   1.000
_cell.length_b   1.000
_cell.length_c   1.000
_cell.angle_alpha   90.00
_cell.angle_beta   90.00
_cell.angle_gamma   90.00
#
_symmetry.space_group_name_H-M   'P 1'
#
loop_
_entity.id
_entity.type
_entity.pdbx_description
1 polymer ?
#
loop_
_entity_poly.entity_id
_entity_poly.type
_entity_poly.pdbx_seq_one_letter_code
_entity_poly.pdbx_strand_id
1 'polypeptide(L)'
;MSVAGRLQKQCVQKGYLPGLIFCAYGRCMNKDLIMVQLVEAIFWFDEALQAQLSAKGWDTISRRQSMILANLADGETRPSRIAEKLGISRQALSQALAEMTARGMITLEDDPDDKRAKIIAFSRDMEPMRQDAVEILNGLVT
;
A
#
# COMPACT_ATOMS: atom_id res chain seq x y z
N MET A 1 -10.04 32.02 18.00
CA MET A 1 -9.57 31.69 16.63
C MET A 1 -8.94 30.31 16.64
N SER A 2 -9.48 29.38 15.86
CA SER A 2 -8.96 28.00 15.76
C SER A 2 -7.54 27.99 15.19
N VAL A 3 -6.73 27.03 15.64
CA VAL A 3 -5.38 26.75 15.11
C VAL A 3 -5.42 26.54 13.59
N ALA A 4 -6.48 25.92 13.07
CA ALA A 4 -6.72 25.74 11.63
C ALA A 4 -6.82 27.06 10.87
N GLY A 5 -7.45 28.08 11.47
CA GLY A 5 -7.64 29.39 10.83
C GLY A 5 -6.37 30.25 10.77
N ARG A 6 -5.37 29.98 11.61
CA ARG A 6 -4.06 30.66 11.56
C ARG A 6 -3.15 30.06 10.49
N LEU A 7 -3.16 28.74 10.35
CA LEU A 7 -2.36 28.01 9.36
C LEU A 7 -2.80 28.34 7.93
N GLN A 8 -4.11 28.45 7.69
CA GLN A 8 -4.65 28.77 6.37
C GLN A 8 -4.27 30.18 5.88
N LYS A 9 -4.20 31.18 6.78
CA LYS A 9 -3.76 32.55 6.43
C LYS A 9 -2.27 32.61 6.07
N GLN A 10 -1.46 31.75 6.69
CA GLN A 10 -0.01 31.72 6.49
C GLN A 10 0.36 31.09 5.14
N CYS A 11 -0.45 30.16 4.62
CA CYS A 11 -0.28 29.56 3.30
C CYS A 11 -0.65 30.53 2.15
N VAL A 12 -1.73 31.29 2.29
CA VAL A 12 -2.17 32.25 1.26
C VAL A 12 -1.19 33.41 1.11
N GLN A 13 -0.62 33.91 2.22
CA GLN A 13 0.36 35.01 2.20
C GLN A 13 1.72 34.65 1.54
N LYS A 14 2.01 33.36 1.36
CA LYS A 14 3.26 32.88 0.74
C LYS A 14 3.09 32.43 -0.72
N GLY A 15 1.94 32.71 -1.35
CA GLY A 15 1.70 32.48 -2.78
C GLY A 15 1.33 31.05 -3.16
N TYR A 16 0.82 30.24 -2.22
CA TYR A 16 0.39 28.87 -2.49
C TYR A 16 -1.07 28.83 -2.99
N LEU A 17 -1.31 28.14 -4.11
CA LEU A 17 -2.65 27.95 -4.68
C LEU A 17 -3.47 27.00 -3.81
N PRO A 18 -4.71 27.38 -3.43
CA PRO A 18 -5.59 26.53 -2.65
C PRO A 18 -6.21 25.49 -3.59
N GLY A 19 -5.84 24.22 -3.45
CA GLY A 19 -6.43 23.17 -4.28
C GLY A 19 -5.75 21.80 -4.29
N LEU A 20 -4.55 21.65 -3.70
CA LEU A 20 -3.93 20.33 -3.62
C LEU A 20 -3.90 19.84 -2.18
N ILE A 21 -4.36 18.61 -2.03
CA ILE A 21 -4.49 17.72 -0.86
C ILE A 21 -3.27 17.74 0.11
N PHE A 22 -2.16 18.35 -0.30
CA PHE A 22 -0.90 18.52 0.42
C PHE A 22 -0.93 19.48 1.63
N CYS A 23 -1.95 20.33 1.79
CA CYS A 23 -1.97 21.30 2.90
C CYS A 23 -2.54 20.74 4.23
N ALA A 24 -3.15 19.55 4.22
CA ALA A 24 -3.86 19.04 5.40
C ALA A 24 -2.97 18.79 6.63
N TYR A 25 -1.64 18.65 6.47
CA TYR A 25 -0.73 18.31 7.57
C TYR A 25 0.47 19.27 7.77
N GLY A 26 0.37 20.52 7.29
CA GLY A 26 1.17 21.64 7.84
C GLY A 26 2.69 21.59 7.61
N ARG A 27 3.22 20.82 6.66
CA ARG A 27 4.65 20.81 6.34
C ARG A 27 4.91 21.30 4.91
N CYS A 28 5.67 22.39 4.80
CA CYS A 28 6.14 22.89 3.51
C CYS A 28 7.18 21.91 2.93
N MET A 29 6.96 21.44 1.69
CA MET A 29 7.94 20.61 0.97
C MET A 29 9.27 21.38 0.79
N ASN A 30 10.33 20.89 1.41
CA ASN A 30 11.71 21.30 1.10
C ASN A 30 12.24 20.45 -0.07
N LYS A 31 12.61 21.10 -1.19
CA LYS A 31 13.10 20.43 -2.41
C LYS A 31 14.38 19.61 -2.20
N ASP A 32 15.09 19.80 -1.09
CA ASP A 32 16.36 19.13 -0.81
C ASP A 32 16.22 17.68 -0.30
N LEU A 33 15.00 17.21 -0.01
CA LEU A 33 14.75 15.90 0.63
C LEU A 33 13.76 15.02 -0.14
N ILE A 34 13.98 14.84 -1.44
CA ILE A 34 13.08 14.08 -2.34
C ILE A 34 12.80 12.66 -1.85
N MET A 35 13.80 11.97 -1.28
CA MET A 35 13.63 10.61 -0.76
C MET A 35 12.65 10.57 0.42
N VAL A 36 12.72 11.54 1.33
CA VAL A 36 11.81 11.62 2.48
C VAL A 36 10.38 11.88 2.02
N GLN A 37 10.21 12.79 1.06
CA GLN A 37 8.88 13.13 0.51
C GLN A 37 8.26 11.95 -0.22
N LEU A 38 9.05 11.19 -0.99
CA LEU A 38 8.56 10.01 -1.67
C LEU A 38 8.09 8.94 -0.67
N VAL A 39 8.86 8.71 0.39
CA VAL A 39 8.49 7.77 1.45
C VAL A 39 7.22 8.23 2.17
N GLU A 40 7.11 9.52 2.52
CA GLU A 40 5.90 10.09 3.13
C GLU A 40 4.67 9.94 2.21
N ALA A 41 4.84 10.19 0.90
CA ALA A 41 3.77 10.03 -0.07
C ALA A 41 3.29 8.57 -0.18
N ILE A 42 4.22 7.61 -0.20
CA ILE A 42 3.90 6.18 -0.19
C ILE A 42 3.15 5.82 1.10
N PHE A 43 3.57 6.37 2.24
CA PHE A 43 2.96 6.07 3.53
C PHE A 43 1.53 6.57 3.61
N TRP A 44 1.32 7.82 3.21
CA TRP A 44 0.00 8.43 3.12
C TRP A 44 -0.92 7.67 2.16
N PHE A 45 -0.41 7.27 1.00
CA PHE A 45 -1.18 6.51 0.01
C PHE A 45 -1.64 5.15 0.56
N ASP A 46 -0.75 4.40 1.21
CA ASP A 46 -1.08 3.13 1.86
C ASP A 46 -2.14 3.33 2.95
N GLU A 47 -1.99 4.36 3.80
CA GLU A 47 -2.97 4.69 4.84
C GLU A 47 -4.36 5.05 4.27
N ALA A 48 -4.41 5.86 3.21
CA ALA A 48 -5.66 6.25 2.56
C ALA A 48 -6.37 5.05 1.92
N LEU A 49 -5.62 4.15 1.29
CA LEU A 49 -6.16 2.90 0.73
C LEU A 49 -6.72 1.99 1.84
N GLN A 50 -5.95 1.77 2.91
CA GLN A 50 -6.39 0.93 4.03
C GLN A 50 -7.62 1.49 4.74
N ALA A 51 -7.69 2.81 4.93
CA ALA A 51 -8.85 3.46 5.54
C ALA A 51 -10.13 3.24 4.72
N GLN A 52 -10.04 3.34 3.39
CA GLN A 52 -11.19 3.12 2.51
C GLN A 52 -11.59 1.65 2.41
N LEU A 53 -10.63 0.72 2.37
CA LEU A 53 -10.91 -0.72 2.44
C LEU A 53 -11.60 -1.09 3.76
N SER A 54 -11.12 -0.53 4.87
CA SER A 54 -11.74 -0.73 6.19
C SER A 54 -13.16 -0.15 6.25
N ALA A 55 -13.41 1.01 5.64
CA ALA A 55 -14.75 1.59 5.53
C ALA A 55 -15.72 0.71 4.70
N LYS A 56 -15.19 -0.09 3.76
CA LYS A 56 -15.96 -1.11 3.02
C LYS A 56 -16.12 -2.44 3.79
N GLY A 57 -15.56 -2.56 5.00
CA GLY A 57 -15.71 -3.72 5.88
C GLY A 57 -14.60 -4.77 5.77
N TRP A 58 -13.51 -4.47 5.07
CA TRP A 58 -12.36 -5.37 4.99
C TRP A 58 -11.47 -5.29 6.23
N ASP A 59 -10.86 -6.42 6.59
CA ASP A 59 -9.87 -6.50 7.66
C ASP A 59 -8.64 -5.64 7.36
N THR A 60 -7.98 -5.18 8.42
CA THR A 60 -6.73 -4.43 8.27
C THR A 60 -5.63 -5.31 7.70
N ILE A 61 -4.97 -4.79 6.67
CA ILE A 61 -3.81 -5.44 6.05
C ILE A 61 -2.57 -4.73 6.57
N SER A 62 -1.61 -5.49 7.10
CA SER A 62 -0.34 -4.89 7.50
C SER A 62 0.40 -4.37 6.26
N ARG A 63 1.17 -3.29 6.41
CA ARG A 63 1.99 -2.74 5.33
C ARG A 63 2.84 -3.79 4.61
N ARG A 64 3.42 -4.75 5.35
CA ARG A 64 4.19 -5.86 4.76
C ARG A 64 3.33 -6.72 3.84
N GLN A 65 2.12 -7.07 4.28
CA GLN A 65 1.15 -7.84 3.49
C GLN A 65 0.71 -7.03 2.27
N SER A 66 0.44 -5.73 2.41
CA SER A 66 0.14 -4.84 1.28
C SER A 66 1.23 -4.86 0.21
N MET A 67 2.50 -4.78 0.62
CA MET A 67 3.63 -4.83 -0.31
C MET A 67 3.78 -6.19 -1.00
N ILE A 68 3.48 -7.30 -0.32
CA ILE A 68 3.45 -8.64 -0.92
C ILE A 68 2.32 -8.72 -1.96
N LEU A 69 1.11 -8.31 -1.60
CA LEU A 69 -0.05 -8.31 -2.50
C LEU A 69 0.18 -7.41 -3.72
N ALA A 70 0.84 -6.26 -3.55
CA ALA A 70 1.20 -5.36 -4.65
C ALA A 70 2.18 -6.03 -5.64
N ASN A 71 3.20 -6.75 -5.14
CA ASN A 71 4.11 -7.50 -6.00
C ASN A 71 3.40 -8.64 -6.74
N LEU A 72 2.46 -9.31 -6.06
CA LEU A 72 1.66 -10.36 -6.67
C LEU A 72 0.72 -9.80 -7.75
N ALA A 73 0.12 -8.62 -7.52
CA ALA A 73 -0.68 -7.92 -8.51
C ALA A 73 0.15 -7.45 -9.72
N ASP A 74 1.44 -7.14 -9.51
CA ASP A 74 2.44 -6.85 -10.55
C ASP A 74 2.93 -8.11 -11.29
N GLY A 75 2.41 -9.29 -10.94
CA GLY A 75 2.69 -10.56 -11.61
C GLY A 75 3.88 -11.34 -11.05
N GLU A 76 4.51 -10.88 -9.96
CA GLU A 76 5.54 -11.65 -9.29
C GLU A 76 4.92 -12.71 -8.38
N THR A 77 5.03 -13.98 -8.79
CA THR A 77 4.43 -15.12 -8.08
C THR A 77 5.43 -15.94 -7.28
N ARG A 78 6.74 -15.75 -7.48
CA ARG A 78 7.78 -16.57 -6.82
C ARG A 78 8.19 -15.97 -5.46
N PRO A 79 8.06 -16.71 -4.34
CA PRO A 79 8.44 -16.20 -3.02
C PRO A 79 9.88 -15.67 -2.95
N SER A 80 10.83 -16.36 -3.58
CA SER A 80 12.24 -15.95 -3.58
C SER A 80 12.44 -14.55 -4.20
N ARG A 81 11.75 -14.26 -5.30
CA ARG A 81 11.81 -12.97 -5.98
C ARG A 81 11.10 -11.86 -5.21
N ILE A 82 9.95 -12.16 -4.59
CA ILE A 82 9.28 -11.20 -3.70
C ILE A 82 10.20 -10.83 -2.53
N ALA A 83 10.86 -11.81 -1.90
CA ALA A 83 11.79 -11.54 -0.80
C ALA A 83 12.95 -10.62 -1.23
N GLU A 84 13.53 -10.89 -2.41
CA GLU A 84 14.59 -10.07 -3.02
C GLU A 84 14.09 -8.64 -3.29
N LYS A 85 12.93 -8.47 -3.94
CA LYS A 85 12.34 -7.15 -4.25
C LYS A 85 12.04 -6.34 -2.99
N LEU A 86 11.57 -7.00 -1.93
CA LEU A 86 11.23 -6.35 -0.66
C LEU A 86 12.44 -6.15 0.27
N GLY A 87 13.62 -6.68 -0.07
CA GLY A 87 14.82 -6.59 0.76
C GLY A 87 14.67 -7.29 2.12
N ILE A 88 13.83 -8.34 2.21
CA ILE A 88 13.59 -9.10 3.44
C ILE A 88 14.16 -10.52 3.32
N SER A 89 14.40 -11.17 4.47
CA SER A 89 14.84 -12.55 4.46
C SER A 89 13.73 -13.50 3.97
N ARG A 90 14.14 -14.63 3.38
CA ARG A 90 13.20 -15.69 2.98
C ARG A 90 12.39 -16.22 4.16
N GLN A 91 12.99 -16.30 5.34
CA GLN A 91 12.30 -16.70 6.56
C GLN A 91 11.20 -15.71 6.97
N ALA A 92 11.49 -14.40 6.91
CA ALA A 92 10.52 -13.36 7.22
C ALA A 92 9.36 -13.36 6.22
N LEU A 93 9.65 -13.60 4.93
CA LEU A 93 8.62 -13.77 3.93
C LEU A 93 7.79 -15.04 4.18
N SER A 94 8.42 -16.19 4.40
CA SER A 94 7.70 -17.45 4.66
C SER A 94 6.76 -17.35 5.86
N GLN A 95 7.15 -16.65 6.92
CA GLN A 95 6.28 -16.38 8.06
C GLN A 95 5.06 -15.52 7.66
N ALA A 96 5.28 -14.46 6.88
CA ALA A 96 4.20 -13.61 6.39
C ALA A 96 3.24 -14.38 5.48
N LEU A 97 3.76 -15.22 4.58
CA LEU A 97 2.94 -16.04 3.68
C LEU A 97 2.11 -17.07 4.44
N ALA A 98 2.67 -17.69 5.49
CA ALA A 98 1.92 -18.61 6.35
C ALA A 98 0.74 -17.90 7.05
N GLU A 99 0.97 -16.70 7.59
CA GLU A 99 -0.09 -15.87 8.19
C GLU A 99 -1.16 -15.48 7.16
N MET A 100 -0.75 -15.02 5.98
CA MET A 100 -1.67 -14.64 4.90
C MET A 100 -2.49 -15.82 4.38
N THR A 101 -1.88 -17.00 4.29
CA THR A 101 -2.57 -18.24 3.90
C THR A 101 -3.60 -18.63 4.97
N ALA A 102 -3.24 -18.56 6.25
CA ALA A 102 -4.14 -18.84 7.36
C ALA A 102 -5.34 -17.88 7.41
N ARG A 103 -5.16 -16.64 6.95
CA ARG A 103 -6.21 -15.63 6.79
C ARG A 103 -7.00 -15.75 5.48
N GLY A 104 -6.71 -16.73 4.64
CA GLY A 104 -7.39 -16.92 3.35
C GLY A 104 -7.11 -15.84 2.32
N MET A 105 -6.04 -15.05 2.48
CA MET A 105 -5.68 -13.96 1.57
C MET A 105 -5.00 -14.47 0.29
N ILE A 106 -4.24 -15.55 0.39
CA ILE A 106 -3.46 -16.15 -0.69
C ILE A 106 -3.52 -17.68 -0.61
N THR A 107 -3.14 -18.32 -1.71
CA THR A 107 -2.84 -19.75 -1.79
C THR A 107 -1.38 -19.96 -2.18
N LEU A 108 -0.80 -21.08 -1.70
CA LEU A 108 0.51 -21.57 -2.15
C LEU A 108 0.29 -22.79 -3.02
N GLU A 109 0.70 -22.70 -4.27
CA GLU A 109 0.49 -23.71 -5.30
C GLU A 109 1.82 -24.27 -5.79
N ASP A 110 1.82 -25.49 -6.34
CA ASP A 110 2.98 -26.03 -7.03
C ASP A 110 3.21 -25.24 -8.32
N ASP A 111 4.48 -24.91 -8.59
CA ASP A 111 4.83 -24.26 -9.84
C ASP A 111 4.62 -25.23 -11.03
N PRO A 112 3.84 -24.85 -12.06
CA PRO A 112 3.58 -25.72 -13.20
C PRO A 112 4.84 -26.08 -13.99
N ASP A 113 5.86 -25.22 -13.97
CA ASP A 113 7.13 -25.42 -14.67
C ASP A 113 8.16 -26.20 -13.83
N ASP A 114 8.04 -26.14 -12.50
CA ASP A 114 8.90 -26.86 -11.56
C ASP A 114 8.13 -27.29 -10.30
N LYS A 115 7.63 -28.53 -10.27
CA LYS A 115 6.87 -29.07 -9.12
C LYS A 115 7.61 -29.06 -7.78
N ARG A 116 8.93 -28.79 -7.76
CA ARG A 116 9.71 -28.63 -6.53
C ARG A 116 9.61 -27.21 -5.96
N ALA A 117 9.20 -26.24 -6.78
CA ALA A 117 9.00 -24.86 -6.39
C ALA A 117 7.53 -24.58 -6.05
N LYS A 118 7.32 -23.53 -5.25
CA LYS A 118 6.00 -23.00 -4.90
C LYS A 118 5.80 -21.63 -5.53
N ILE A 119 4.58 -21.36 -5.98
CA ILE A 119 4.12 -20.04 -6.42
C ILE A 119 3.00 -19.56 -5.49
N ILE A 120 2.85 -18.25 -5.41
CA ILE A 120 1.77 -17.58 -4.67
C ILE A 120 0.67 -17.21 -5.67
N ALA A 121 -0.58 -17.40 -5.28
CA ALA A 121 -1.75 -16.90 -5.99
C ALA A 121 -2.71 -16.20 -5.03
N PHE A 122 -3.54 -15.29 -5.56
CA PHE A 122 -4.62 -14.71 -4.78
C PHE A 122 -5.65 -15.79 -4.45
N SER A 123 -6.15 -15.79 -3.22
CA SER A 123 -7.34 -16.59 -2.90
C SER A 123 -8.53 -16.10 -3.70
N ARG A 124 -9.42 -17.01 -4.12
CA ARG A 124 -10.65 -16.66 -4.85
C ARG A 124 -11.55 -15.73 -4.05
N ASP A 125 -11.56 -15.89 -2.73
CA ASP A 125 -12.38 -15.10 -1.81
C ASP A 125 -11.92 -13.64 -1.72
N MET A 126 -10.71 -13.33 -2.20
CA MET A 126 -10.16 -11.97 -2.22
C MET A 126 -10.56 -11.16 -3.45
N GLU A 127 -11.27 -11.76 -4.41
CA GLU A 127 -11.66 -11.06 -5.63
C GLU A 127 -12.51 -9.80 -5.36
N PRO A 128 -13.51 -9.81 -4.47
CA PRO A 128 -14.27 -8.60 -4.14
C PRO A 128 -13.39 -7.50 -3.53
N MET A 129 -12.46 -7.87 -2.64
CA MET A 129 -11.52 -6.91 -2.04
C MET A 129 -10.60 -6.29 -3.09
N ARG A 130 -10.15 -7.08 -4.07
CA ARG A 130 -9.31 -6.59 -5.18
C ARG A 130 -10.08 -5.62 -6.07
N GLN A 131 -11.35 -5.89 -6.35
CA GLN A 131 -12.22 -4.98 -7.10
C GLN A 131 -12.42 -3.66 -6.34
N ASP A 132 -12.72 -3.74 -5.05
CA ASP A 132 -12.83 -2.55 -4.18
C ASP A 132 -11.54 -1.74 -4.15
N ALA A 133 -10.38 -2.39 -4.06
CA ALA A 133 -9.09 -1.72 -4.09
C ALA A 133 -8.88 -0.97 -5.41
N VAL A 134 -9.19 -1.58 -6.57
CA VAL A 134 -9.07 -0.92 -7.88
C VAL A 134 -10.00 0.29 -7.98
N GLU A 135 -11.25 0.18 -7.53
CA GLU A 135 -12.19 1.30 -7.50
C GLU A 135 -11.65 2.47 -6.66
N ILE A 136 -11.17 2.17 -5.46
CA ILE A 136 -10.58 3.15 -4.54
C ILE A 136 -9.37 3.84 -5.21
N LEU A 137 -8.46 3.06 -5.80
CA LEU A 137 -7.26 3.57 -6.43
C LEU A 137 -7.58 4.50 -7.62
N ASN A 138 -8.56 4.15 -8.45
CA ASN A 138 -9.02 5.01 -9.54
C ASN A 138 -9.61 6.33 -9.03
N GLY A 139 -10.28 6.30 -7.87
CA GLY A 139 -10.81 7.49 -7.21
C GLY A 139 -9.76 8.38 -6.55
N LEU A 140 -8.56 7.87 -6.24
CA LEU A 140 -7.47 8.64 -5.62
C LEU A 140 -6.63 9.44 -6.64
N VAL A 141 -6.65 9.06 -7.91
CA VAL A 141 -5.85 9.68 -8.99
C VAL A 141 -6.62 10.78 -9.73
N THR A 142 -7.94 10.89 -9.50
CA THR A 142 -8.84 11.86 -10.15
C THR A 142 -9.03 13.09 -9.28
#